data_AF-A0A972VFR4-F1
#
_entry.id   AF-A0A972VFR4-F1
#
_cell.length_a   1.000
_cell.length_b   1.000
_cell.length_c   1.000
_cell.angle_alpha   90.00
_cell.angle_beta   90.00
_cell.angle_gamma   90.00
#
_symmetry.space_group_name_H-M   'P 1'
#
loop_
_entity.id
_entity.type
_entity.pdbx_description
1 polymer ?
#
loop_
_entity_poly.entity_id
_entity_poly.type
_entity_poly.pdbx_seq_one_letter_code
_entity_poly.pdbx_strand_id
1 'polypeptide(L)'
;MHDIIHVHTGEVKVGHCHEILQSTPIGSCIVVMAFDAPRQVGIMAHSMLPGRAPKAASMPTKYSVNAIEAIAENMAPHARLNDTGVCLMGRGNVLN
;
A
#
# COMPACT_ATOMS: atom_id res chain seq x y z
N MET A 1 -16.13 -14.53 9.27
CA MET A 1 -14.68 -14.80 9.34
C MET A 1 -14.05 -13.91 8.29
N HIS A 2 -12.96 -13.21 8.60
CA HIS A 2 -12.30 -12.31 7.65
C HIS A 2 -11.00 -12.97 7.17
N ASP A 3 -10.74 -12.93 5.86
CA ASP A 3 -9.51 -13.46 5.29
C ASP A 3 -8.39 -12.44 5.41
N ILE A 4 -7.23 -12.87 5.93
CA ILE A 4 -6.08 -11.98 6.14
C ILE A 4 -5.16 -12.08 4.93
N ILE A 5 -4.99 -10.95 4.23
CA ILE A 5 -4.06 -10.79 3.12
C ILE A 5 -2.84 -10.03 3.63
N HIS A 6 -1.71 -10.73 3.68
CA HIS A 6 -0.45 -10.14 4.08
C HIS A 6 0.15 -9.32 2.94
N VAL A 7 0.53 -8.08 3.22
CA VAL A 7 1.20 -7.17 2.28
C VAL A 7 2.66 -7.04 2.71
N HIS A 8 3.54 -7.73 1.99
CA HIS A 8 4.97 -7.75 2.26
C HIS A 8 5.68 -6.52 1.67
N THR A 9 6.93 -6.30 2.08
CA THR A 9 7.73 -5.17 1.59
C THR A 9 7.88 -5.19 0.07
N GLY A 10 7.51 -4.08 -0.55
CA GLY A 10 7.48 -3.88 -2.00
C GLY A 10 6.22 -4.45 -2.66
N GLU A 11 5.27 -5.00 -1.92
CA GLU A 11 3.99 -5.42 -2.49
C GLU A 11 2.96 -4.29 -2.43
N VAL A 12 1.99 -4.38 -3.36
CA VAL A 12 0.76 -3.61 -3.38
C VAL A 12 -0.38 -4.60 -3.54
N LYS A 13 -1.36 -4.58 -2.64
CA LYS A 13 -2.52 -5.50 -2.69
C LYS A 13 -3.82 -4.75 -2.48
N VAL A 14 -4.82 -5.12 -3.28
CA VAL A 14 -6.21 -4.71 -3.14
C VAL A 14 -6.92 -5.71 -2.24
N GLY A 15 -7.82 -5.22 -1.40
CA GLY A 15 -8.73 -6.02 -0.60
C GLY A 15 -10.16 -5.53 -0.77
N HIS A 16 -11.11 -6.45 -0.65
CA HIS A 16 -12.53 -6.24 -0.81
C HIS A 16 -13.29 -6.50 0.50
N CYS A 17 -14.61 -6.48 0.43
CA CYS A 17 -15.46 -6.79 1.57
C CYS A 17 -15.09 -8.17 2.15
N HIS A 18 -15.01 -8.23 3.49
CA HIS A 18 -14.58 -9.38 4.28
C HIS A 18 -13.09 -9.74 4.26
N GLU A 19 -12.23 -8.92 3.66
CA GLU A 19 -10.77 -9.11 3.68
C GLU A 19 -10.07 -8.07 4.58
N ILE A 20 -8.95 -8.47 5.20
CA ILE A 20 -8.09 -7.61 6.01
C ILE A 20 -6.71 -7.54 5.35
N LEU A 21 -6.33 -6.36 4.86
CA LEU A 21 -4.96 -6.09 4.43
C LEU A 21 -4.09 -5.85 5.67
N GLN A 22 -3.07 -6.67 5.86
CA GLN A 22 -2.19 -6.59 7.01
C GLN A 22 -0.73 -6.49 6.58
N SER A 23 0.01 -5.55 7.16
CA SER A 23 1.45 -5.42 6.92
C SER A 23 2.23 -5.32 8.22
N THR A 24 3.22 -6.20 8.37
CA THR A 24 4.05 -6.30 9.56
C THR A 24 5.36 -7.03 9.24
N PRO A 25 6.50 -6.68 9.88
CA PRO A 25 6.74 -5.46 10.67
C PRO A 25 6.98 -4.23 9.78
N ILE A 26 6.65 -3.02 10.24
CA ILE A 26 6.83 -1.78 9.45
C ILE A 26 8.21 -1.15 9.66
N GLY A 27 8.69 -1.04 10.90
CA GLY A 27 10.00 -0.44 11.21
C GLY A 27 10.18 0.95 10.58
N SER A 28 11.26 1.13 9.81
CA SER A 28 11.56 2.37 9.08
C SER A 28 10.79 2.54 7.77
N CYS A 29 10.09 1.50 7.29
CA CYS A 29 9.29 1.55 6.07
C CYS A 29 8.07 2.47 6.24
N ILE A 30 7.39 2.72 5.12
CA ILE A 30 6.13 3.45 5.07
C ILE A 30 5.08 2.54 4.44
N VAL A 31 3.93 2.42 5.11
CA VAL A 31 2.73 1.81 4.56
C VAL A 31 1.79 2.92 4.09
N VAL A 32 1.41 2.85 2.83
CA VAL A 32 0.42 3.74 2.22
C VAL A 32 -0.87 2.94 2.03
N MET A 33 -2.00 3.48 2.48
CA MET A 33 -3.31 2.86 2.32
C MET A 33 -4.29 3.83 1.69
N ALA A 34 -5.19 3.31 0.87
CA ALA A 34 -6.33 4.05 0.36
C ALA A 34 -7.61 3.19 0.49
N PHE A 35 -8.73 3.81 0.82
CA PHE A 35 -9.99 3.10 1.08
C PHE A 35 -11.21 3.88 0.55
N ASP A 36 -12.01 3.21 -0.29
CA ASP A 36 -13.32 3.68 -0.78
C ASP A 36 -14.40 2.98 0.05
N ALA A 37 -14.95 3.70 1.02
CA ALA A 37 -15.94 3.17 1.95
C ALA A 37 -17.26 2.75 1.26
N PRO A 38 -17.85 3.54 0.34
CA PRO A 38 -19.05 3.13 -0.40
C PRO A 38 -18.90 1.79 -1.14
N ARG A 39 -17.72 1.48 -1.69
CA ARG A 39 -17.47 0.23 -2.42
C ARG A 39 -16.83 -0.87 -1.57
N GLN A 40 -16.45 -0.54 -0.34
CA GLN A 40 -15.72 -1.44 0.56
C GLN A 40 -14.46 -2.02 -0.10
N VAL A 41 -13.69 -1.17 -0.79
CA VAL A 41 -12.43 -1.54 -1.43
C VAL A 41 -11.29 -0.79 -0.78
N GLY A 42 -10.29 -1.54 -0.32
CA GLY A 42 -9.05 -1.01 0.22
C GLY A 42 -7.86 -1.42 -0.62
N ILE A 43 -6.79 -0.65 -0.55
CA ILE A 43 -5.50 -1.00 -1.14
C ILE A 43 -4.40 -0.58 -0.18
N MET A 44 -3.34 -1.37 -0.13
CA MET A 44 -2.19 -1.13 0.74
C MET A 44 -0.90 -1.38 -0.03
N ALA A 45 0.07 -0.47 0.12
CA ALA A 45 1.43 -0.64 -0.34
C ALA A 45 2.41 -0.55 0.82
N HIS A 46 3.36 -1.49 0.90
CA HIS A 46 4.46 -1.43 1.86
C HIS A 46 5.74 -0.97 1.15
N SER A 47 6.08 0.31 1.26
CA SER A 47 7.23 0.90 0.59
C SER A 47 8.41 1.08 1.55
N MET A 48 9.63 0.84 1.07
CA MET A 48 10.85 0.83 1.88
C MET A 48 11.79 1.99 1.55
N LEU A 49 11.81 2.41 0.28
CA LEU A 49 12.78 3.33 -0.27
C LEU A 49 12.10 4.62 -0.74
N PRO A 50 12.74 5.79 -0.55
CA PRO A 50 12.20 7.05 -1.05
C PRO A 50 12.39 7.19 -2.56
N GLY A 51 11.54 8.00 -3.19
CA GLY A 51 11.71 8.43 -4.58
C GLY A 51 11.19 7.42 -5.60
N ARG A 52 11.78 7.43 -6.80
CA ARG A 52 11.40 6.56 -7.93
C ARG A 52 12.48 5.51 -8.16
N ALA A 53 12.05 4.30 -8.48
CA ALA A 53 12.91 3.17 -8.77
C ALA A 53 13.79 3.42 -10.01
N PRO A 54 15.06 2.96 -10.01
CA PRO A 54 15.86 2.89 -11.22
C PRO A 54 15.24 1.90 -12.22
N LYS A 55 15.50 2.10 -13.52
CA LYS A 55 14.90 1.29 -14.60
C LYS A 55 15.09 -0.23 -14.44
N ALA A 56 16.21 -0.66 -13.85
CA ALA A 56 16.55 -2.07 -13.66
C ALA A 56 16.05 -2.66 -12.32
N ALA A 57 15.24 -1.94 -11.55
CA ALA A 57 14.74 -2.44 -10.27
C ALA A 57 13.82 -3.65 -10.48
N SER A 58 14.13 -4.76 -9.81
CA SER A 58 13.31 -5.98 -9.84
C SER A 58 11.96 -5.81 -9.13
N MET A 59 11.85 -4.87 -8.20
CA MET A 59 10.63 -4.58 -7.46
C MET A 59 10.45 -3.07 -7.30
N PRO A 60 9.97 -2.37 -8.35
CA PRO A 60 9.87 -0.91 -8.37
C PRO A 60 9.03 -0.34 -7.23
N THR A 61 7.98 -1.03 -6.81
CA THR A 61 7.07 -0.66 -5.72
C THR A 61 7.72 -0.65 -4.32
N LYS A 62 8.97 -1.10 -4.18
CA LYS A 62 9.78 -0.77 -3.00
C LYS A 62 10.03 0.73 -2.86
N TYR A 63 9.95 1.50 -3.95
CA TYR A 63 10.14 2.94 -3.99
C TYR A 63 8.80 3.67 -3.89
N SER A 64 8.76 4.74 -3.09
CA SER A 64 7.51 5.39 -2.69
C SER A 64 6.71 5.97 -3.86
N VAL A 65 7.37 6.54 -4.87
CA VAL A 65 6.68 7.10 -6.05
C VAL A 65 5.99 5.98 -6.84
N ASN A 66 6.70 4.88 -7.09
CA ASN A 66 6.15 3.73 -7.81
C ASN A 66 5.03 3.03 -7.01
N ALA A 67 5.14 2.98 -5.69
CA ALA A 67 4.10 2.43 -4.82
C ALA A 67 2.80 3.25 -4.90
N ILE A 68 2.89 4.58 -4.90
CA ILE A 68 1.73 5.48 -5.01
C ILE A 68 1.09 5.38 -6.40
N GLU A 69 1.90 5.32 -7.46
CA GLU A 69 1.42 5.10 -8.83
C GLU A 69 0.67 3.77 -8.93
N ALA A 70 1.28 2.70 -8.42
CA ALA A 70 0.65 1.38 -8.38
C ALA A 70 -0.65 1.40 -7.55
N ILE A 71 -0.73 2.17 -6.46
CA ILE A 71 -1.99 2.34 -5.73
C ILE A 71 -3.07 2.93 -6.63
N ALA A 72 -2.78 4.04 -7.32
CA ALA A 72 -3.76 4.69 -8.19
C ALA A 72 -4.19 3.77 -9.35
N GLU A 73 -3.24 3.11 -10.00
CA GLU A 73 -3.47 2.21 -11.13
C GLU A 73 -4.30 0.98 -10.73
N ASN A 74 -3.98 0.34 -9.61
CA ASN A 74 -4.68 -0.87 -9.16
C ASN A 74 -6.01 -0.56 -8.47
N MET A 75 -6.20 0.64 -7.93
CA MET A 75 -7.44 1.03 -7.27
C MET A 75 -8.48 1.57 -8.26
N ALA A 76 -8.06 2.24 -9.33
CA ALA A 76 -8.95 2.86 -10.31
C ALA A 76 -10.04 1.92 -10.89
N PRO A 77 -9.78 0.62 -11.16
CA PRO A 77 -10.82 -0.30 -11.65
C PRO A 77 -11.92 -0.63 -10.63
N HIS A 78 -11.66 -0.38 -9.34
CA HIS A 78 -12.50 -0.86 -8.24
C HIS A 78 -13.12 0.27 -7.40
N ALA A 79 -12.62 1.51 -7.53
CA ALA A 79 -12.96 2.61 -6.65
C ALA A 79 -13.12 3.96 -7.37
N ARG A 80 -13.79 4.91 -6.71
CA ARG A 80 -13.77 6.32 -7.10
C ARG A 80 -12.65 7.03 -6.35
N LEU A 81 -11.56 7.31 -7.05
CA LEU A 81 -10.37 7.95 -6.44
C LEU A 81 -10.68 9.26 -5.71
N ASN A 82 -11.66 10.05 -6.17
CA ASN A 82 -12.05 11.32 -5.56
C ASN A 82 -12.74 11.17 -4.19
N ASP A 83 -13.31 9.99 -3.90
CA ASP A 83 -14.05 9.71 -2.67
C ASP A 83 -13.23 8.82 -1.71
N THR A 84 -11.94 8.66 -1.99
CA THR A 84 -11.07 7.71 -1.30
C THR A 84 -10.32 8.38 -0.15
N GLY A 85 -10.43 7.81 1.06
CA GLY A 85 -9.61 8.23 2.19
C GLY A 85 -8.20 7.63 2.07
N VAL A 86 -7.16 8.42 2.34
CA VAL A 86 -5.75 7.99 2.29
C VAL A 86 -5.11 8.09 3.66
N CYS A 87 -4.33 7.09 4.04
CA CYS A 87 -3.59 7.04 5.30
C CYS A 87 -2.13 6.61 5.06
N LEU A 88 -1.21 7.26 5.79
CA LEU A 88 0.22 7.00 5.75
C LEU A 88 0.70 6.63 7.15
N MET A 89 1.37 5.49 7.29
CA MET A 89 1.84 4.95 8.58
C MET A 89 3.30 4.49 8.46
N GLY A 90 4.12 4.65 9.52
CA GLY A 90 5.48 4.12 9.57
C GLY A 90 6.56 5.16 9.91
N ARG A 91 7.77 4.98 9.36
CA ARG A 91 9.00 5.74 9.68
C ARG A 91 9.44 5.65 11.15
N GLY A 92 9.17 4.53 11.81
CA GLY A 92 9.68 4.29 13.14
C GLY A 92 11.20 4.16 13.12
N ASN A 93 11.90 4.92 13.96
CA ASN A 93 13.32 4.69 14.23
C ASN A 93 13.45 3.89 15.52
N VAL A 94 13.60 2.58 15.37
CA VAL A 94 13.61 1.59 16.46
C VAL A 94 15.02 1.19 16.91
N LEU A 95 16.07 1.74 16.29
CA LEU A 95 17.48 1.39 16.54
C LEU A 95 18.29 2.53 17.18
N ASN A 96 17.61 3.51 17.80
CA ASN A 96 18.28 4.60 18.52
C ASN A 96 18.86 4.15 19.87
#